data_AF-A0A9P0B0G4-F1
#
_entry.id   AF-A0A9P0B0G4-F1
#
_cell.length_a   1.000
_cell.length_b   1.000
_cell.length_c   1.000
_cell.angle_alpha   90.00
_cell.angle_beta   90.00
_cell.angle_gamma   90.00
#
_symmetry.space_group_name_H-M   'P 1'
#
loop_
_entity.id
_entity.type
_entity.pdbx_description
1 polymer ?
#
loop_
_entity_poly.entity_id
_entity_poly.type
_entity_poly.pdbx_seq_one_letter_code
_entity_poly.pdbx_strand_id
1 'polypeptide(L)'
;MKSKSRSQTPFIKKYLKVSSIHGFKHLVLSKNRLEKLLWLNIIILATSGASYISYLTITRYIQNPTVTTIERNHFSWDTNFPAATICPTAKINEKMVHDLTEYSTVSNKSLFYEFMLALAAGTYDNFDEIPYFDELEKEQYITLLLEMQYEFKPVFRTSTGVELNYWENDQWDIVEEQDIFKVNFLDGESFIEVLNITSGFKIFFHGPYEVADIVSKGVTSSNGYSLKLSLNALSITSSNLTKSLNHNQRKCRFYYENNLKHFPIYSYVMCRMECRISLAKKLCGCVPHFYRRIGIEEVCGVIDLHCLAKYKGNFLLYGT
;
A
#
# COMPACT_ATOMS: atom_id res chain seq x y z
N MET A 1 31.96 -44.59 -57.40
CA MET A 1 30.60 -44.49 -56.82
C MET A 1 30.04 -43.10 -57.12
N LYS A 2 29.06 -42.96 -58.03
CA LYS A 2 28.40 -41.67 -58.32
C LYS A 2 27.15 -41.53 -57.45
N SER A 3 27.15 -40.57 -56.53
CA SER A 3 25.99 -40.17 -55.74
C SER A 3 24.90 -39.59 -56.65
N LYS A 4 23.75 -40.26 -56.77
CA LYS A 4 22.56 -39.73 -57.46
C LYS A 4 21.88 -38.71 -56.57
N SER A 5 21.98 -37.43 -56.92
CA SER A 5 21.13 -36.37 -56.40
C SER A 5 19.66 -36.71 -56.71
N ARG A 6 18.89 -37.08 -55.68
CA ARG A 6 17.48 -37.41 -55.78
C ARG A 6 16.71 -36.10 -55.92
N SER A 7 16.15 -35.84 -57.10
CA SER A 7 15.30 -34.67 -57.40
C SER A 7 14.21 -34.51 -56.33
N GLN A 8 14.24 -33.40 -55.60
CA GLN A 8 13.32 -33.08 -54.49
C GLN A 8 11.95 -32.55 -54.97
N THR A 9 11.86 -32.15 -56.24
CA THR A 9 10.67 -31.53 -56.85
C THR A 9 9.40 -32.39 -56.84
N PRO A 10 9.45 -33.72 -57.05
CA PRO A 10 8.27 -34.59 -56.97
C PRO A 10 7.72 -34.69 -55.55
N PHE A 11 8.62 -34.70 -54.56
CA PHE A 11 8.25 -34.78 -53.14
C PHE A 11 7.53 -33.52 -52.68
N ILE A 12 8.07 -32.33 -53.01
CA ILE A 12 7.46 -31.04 -52.66
C ILE A 12 6.07 -30.91 -53.27
N LYS A 13 5.89 -31.28 -54.55
CA LYS A 13 4.57 -31.26 -55.20
C LYS A 13 3.57 -32.20 -54.53
N LYS A 14 4.01 -33.39 -54.12
CA LYS A 14 3.16 -34.35 -53.41
C LYS A 14 2.77 -33.82 -52.03
N TYR A 15 3.71 -33.21 -51.30
CA TYR A 15 3.46 -32.60 -50.00
C TYR A 15 2.45 -31.44 -50.09
N LEU A 16 2.67 -30.46 -50.98
CA LEU A 16 1.77 -29.32 -51.17
C LEU A 16 0.36 -29.73 -51.59
N LYS A 17 0.21 -30.86 -52.31
CA LYS A 17 -1.09 -31.39 -52.73
C LYS A 17 -1.90 -32.04 -51.58
N VAL A 18 -1.22 -32.59 -50.57
CA VAL A 18 -1.83 -33.35 -49.46
C VAL A 18 -1.80 -32.57 -48.13
N SER A 19 -1.11 -31.42 -48.09
CA SER A 19 -1.02 -30.56 -46.91
C SER A 19 -2.38 -30.06 -46.43
N SER A 20 -2.51 -29.86 -45.11
CA SER A 20 -3.65 -29.22 -44.45
C SER A 20 -3.66 -27.69 -44.60
N ILE A 21 -2.61 -27.09 -45.16
CA ILE A 21 -2.57 -25.66 -45.48
C ILE A 21 -3.42 -25.43 -46.73
N HIS A 22 -4.59 -24.83 -46.52
CA HIS A 22 -5.67 -24.73 -47.50
C HIS A 22 -5.23 -24.13 -48.86
N GLY A 23 -4.32 -23.16 -48.86
CA GLY A 23 -3.84 -22.53 -50.10
C GLY A 23 -2.81 -23.35 -50.91
N PHE A 24 -2.10 -24.30 -50.30
CA PHE A 24 -0.97 -24.99 -50.94
C PHE A 24 -1.38 -25.90 -52.09
N LYS A 25 -2.55 -26.52 -51.99
CA LYS A 25 -3.12 -27.35 -53.05
C LYS A 25 -3.36 -26.56 -54.34
N HIS A 26 -3.80 -25.31 -54.23
CA HIS A 26 -4.09 -24.44 -55.37
C HIS A 26 -2.81 -24.00 -56.11
N LEU A 27 -1.69 -23.81 -55.40
CA LEU A 27 -0.39 -23.51 -56.03
C LEU A 27 0.08 -24.61 -57.00
N VAL A 28 -0.30 -25.87 -56.74
CA VAL A 28 0.11 -27.04 -57.56
C VAL A 28 -0.94 -27.42 -58.60
N LEU A 29 -2.23 -27.35 -58.28
CA LEU A 29 -3.31 -27.81 -59.18
C LEU A 29 -3.76 -26.77 -60.21
N SER A 30 -3.63 -25.47 -59.92
CA SER A 30 -4.04 -24.41 -60.84
C SER A 30 -3.17 -24.43 -62.11
N LYS A 31 -3.80 -24.24 -63.27
CA LYS A 31 -3.09 -24.22 -64.58
C LYS A 31 -2.61 -22.81 -64.95
N ASN A 32 -3.39 -21.79 -64.57
CA ASN A 32 -3.13 -20.40 -64.94
C ASN A 32 -2.08 -19.74 -64.03
N ARG A 33 -1.15 -18.96 -64.60
CA ARG A 33 -0.11 -18.25 -63.83
C ARG A 33 -0.69 -17.16 -62.93
N LEU A 34 -1.71 -16.44 -63.39
CA LEU A 34 -2.41 -15.40 -62.60
C LEU A 34 -3.09 -16.00 -61.36
N GLU A 35 -3.73 -17.15 -61.52
CA GLU A 35 -4.39 -17.86 -60.42
C GLU A 35 -3.37 -18.30 -59.35
N LYS A 36 -2.19 -18.79 -59.77
CA LYS A 36 -1.09 -19.12 -58.85
C LYS A 36 -0.57 -17.90 -58.09
N LEU A 37 -0.41 -16.76 -58.77
CA LEU A 37 0.03 -15.53 -58.14
C LEU A 37 -1.01 -15.00 -57.14
N LEU A 38 -2.29 -15.10 -57.47
CA LEU A 38 -3.38 -14.73 -56.58
C LEU A 38 -3.36 -15.60 -55.31
N TRP A 39 -3.29 -16.93 -55.45
CA TRP A 39 -3.20 -17.83 -54.30
C TRP A 39 -1.94 -17.64 -53.48
N LEU A 40 -0.80 -17.36 -54.13
CA LEU A 40 0.45 -17.04 -53.44
C LEU A 40 0.31 -15.78 -52.57
N ASN A 41 -0.29 -14.71 -53.12
CA ASN A 41 -0.54 -13.47 -52.37
C ASN A 41 -1.51 -13.70 -51.21
N ILE A 42 -2.60 -14.45 -51.41
CA ILE A 42 -3.55 -14.78 -50.34
C ILE A 42 -2.84 -15.52 -49.20
N ILE A 43 -2.00 -16.51 -49.53
CA ILE A 43 -1.25 -17.26 -48.52
C ILE A 43 -0.32 -16.31 -47.75
N ILE A 44 0.46 -15.48 -48.44
CA ILE A 44 1.37 -14.53 -47.79
C ILE A 44 0.60 -13.59 -46.86
N LEU A 45 -0.48 -12.98 -47.33
CA LEU A 45 -1.31 -12.08 -46.53
C LEU A 45 -1.92 -12.80 -45.31
N ALA A 46 -2.43 -14.01 -45.50
CA ALA A 46 -3.01 -14.81 -44.42
C ALA A 46 -1.95 -15.20 -43.37
N THR A 47 -0.76 -15.60 -43.79
CA THR A 47 0.32 -16.01 -42.87
C THR A 47 0.89 -14.82 -42.11
N SER A 48 1.06 -13.68 -42.78
CA SER A 48 1.49 -12.42 -42.15
C SER A 48 0.44 -11.92 -41.16
N GLY A 49 -0.84 -11.94 -41.54
CA GLY A 49 -1.97 -11.57 -40.67
C GLY A 49 -2.09 -12.47 -39.45
N ALA A 50 -1.98 -13.79 -39.63
CA ALA A 50 -1.98 -14.76 -38.53
C ALA A 50 -0.81 -14.50 -37.57
N SER A 51 0.41 -14.32 -38.10
CA SER A 51 1.60 -14.02 -37.29
C SER A 51 1.43 -12.72 -36.50
N TYR A 52 0.85 -11.68 -37.12
CA TYR A 52 0.56 -10.41 -36.48
C TYR A 52 -0.47 -10.56 -35.34
N ILE A 53 -1.59 -11.25 -35.58
CA ILE A 53 -2.62 -11.49 -34.55
C ILE A 53 -2.05 -12.35 -33.41
N SER A 54 -1.27 -13.38 -33.72
CA SER A 54 -0.60 -14.20 -32.71
C SER A 54 0.36 -13.37 -31.86
N TYR A 55 1.18 -12.51 -32.47
CA TYR A 55 2.06 -11.59 -31.76
C TYR A 55 1.28 -10.68 -30.81
N LEU A 56 0.18 -10.06 -31.28
CA LEU A 56 -0.67 -9.21 -30.45
C LEU A 56 -1.31 -9.98 -29.29
N THR A 57 -1.80 -11.19 -29.54
CA THR A 57 -2.47 -12.02 -28.55
C THR A 57 -1.50 -12.47 -27.45
N ILE A 58 -0.32 -12.94 -27.83
CA ILE A 58 0.75 -13.34 -26.91
C ILE A 58 1.20 -12.13 -26.08
N THR A 59 1.41 -10.98 -26.73
CA THR A 59 1.81 -9.75 -26.04
C THR A 59 0.78 -9.34 -24.98
N ARG A 60 -0.52 -9.36 -25.33
CA ARG A 60 -1.60 -9.05 -24.39
C ARG A 60 -1.66 -10.04 -23.22
N TYR A 61 -1.50 -11.33 -23.50
CA TYR A 61 -1.51 -12.40 -22.49
C TYR A 61 -0.38 -12.21 -21.47
N ILE A 62 0.83 -11.87 -21.93
CA ILE A 62 1.99 -11.64 -21.07
C ILE A 62 1.86 -10.34 -20.27
N GLN A 63 1.34 -9.28 -20.89
CA GLN A 63 1.27 -7.96 -20.26
C GLN A 63 0.11 -7.80 -19.27
N ASN A 64 -0.98 -8.56 -19.42
CA ASN A 64 -2.20 -8.42 -18.60
C ASN A 64 -2.78 -9.81 -18.24
N PRO A 65 -2.15 -10.53 -17.29
CA PRO A 65 -2.55 -11.91 -16.94
C PRO A 65 -3.74 -11.99 -16.00
N THR A 66 -4.21 -10.87 -15.43
CA THR A 66 -5.27 -10.83 -14.43
C THR A 66 -6.51 -10.11 -14.96
N VAL A 67 -7.69 -10.61 -14.60
CA VAL A 67 -9.00 -9.99 -14.86
C VAL A 67 -9.64 -9.64 -13.53
N THR A 68 -10.21 -8.44 -13.42
CA THR A 68 -10.98 -8.01 -12.24
C THR A 68 -12.47 -8.09 -12.56
N THR A 69 -13.23 -8.78 -11.71
CA THR A 69 -14.69 -8.89 -11.81
C THR A 69 -15.32 -8.27 -10.58
N ILE A 70 -16.45 -7.57 -10.77
CA ILE A 70 -17.20 -6.98 -9.66
C ILE A 70 -18.37 -7.89 -9.35
N GLU A 71 -18.41 -8.40 -8.12
CA GLU A 71 -19.53 -9.15 -7.59
C GLU A 71 -20.37 -8.24 -6.69
N ARG A 72 -21.70 -8.31 -6.80
CA ARG A 72 -22.66 -7.54 -5.99
C ARG A 72 -23.54 -8.42 -5.11
N ASN A 73 -23.15 -9.67 -4.91
CA ASN A 73 -23.91 -10.63 -4.11
C ASN A 73 -23.79 -10.26 -2.63
N HIS A 74 -24.71 -9.44 -2.15
CA HIS A 74 -24.72 -8.90 -0.79
C HIS A 74 -25.33 -9.87 0.23
N PHE A 75 -26.12 -10.87 -0.20
CA PHE A 75 -26.88 -11.74 0.71
C PHE A 75 -26.09 -12.89 1.34
N SER A 76 -24.93 -13.24 0.79
CA SER A 76 -24.10 -14.39 1.24
C SER A 76 -22.63 -14.01 1.33
N TRP A 77 -22.36 -12.72 1.52
CA TRP A 77 -21.01 -12.17 1.53
C TRP A 77 -20.60 -11.79 2.94
N ASP A 78 -19.74 -12.64 3.50
CA ASP A 78 -19.02 -12.35 4.72
C ASP A 78 -17.69 -11.67 4.37
N THR A 79 -17.35 -10.60 5.07
CA THR A 79 -16.05 -9.94 4.91
C THR A 79 -15.43 -9.59 6.24
N ASN A 80 -14.11 -9.35 6.23
CA ASN A 80 -13.38 -9.03 7.44
C ASN A 80 -13.87 -7.70 7.99
N PHE A 81 -14.16 -7.67 9.29
CA PHE A 81 -14.49 -6.44 9.99
C PHE A 81 -13.30 -5.47 9.92
N PRO A 82 -13.52 -4.17 9.66
CA PRO A 82 -12.43 -3.22 9.53
C PRO A 82 -11.75 -2.98 10.88
N ALA A 83 -10.49 -2.54 10.83
CA ALA A 83 -9.82 -1.99 12.00
C ALA A 83 -10.09 -0.48 12.11
N ALA A 84 -10.03 0.03 13.33
CA ALA A 84 -10.21 1.44 13.63
C ALA A 84 -9.09 1.93 14.55
N THR A 85 -8.43 3.02 14.17
CA THR A 85 -7.52 3.76 15.04
C THR A 85 -8.29 4.92 15.65
N ILE A 86 -8.30 5.04 16.98
CA ILE A 86 -8.97 6.13 17.69
C ILE A 86 -7.91 6.97 18.40
N CYS A 87 -7.91 8.27 18.12
CA CYS A 87 -7.01 9.23 18.76
C CYS A 87 -7.82 10.27 19.55
N PRO A 88 -7.39 10.68 20.75
CA PRO A 88 -7.98 11.83 21.43
C PRO A 88 -7.73 13.10 20.61
N THR A 89 -8.66 14.07 20.69
CA THR A 89 -8.42 15.40 20.08
C THR A 89 -7.35 16.18 20.84
N ALA A 90 -7.25 15.96 22.15
CA ALA A 90 -6.14 16.45 22.96
C ALA A 90 -4.95 15.51 22.80
N LYS A 91 -3.86 15.98 22.19
CA LYS A 91 -2.65 15.17 21.98
C LYS A 91 -1.81 15.02 23.25
N ILE A 92 -1.85 16.03 24.13
CA ILE A 92 -0.99 16.15 25.30
C ILE A 92 -1.80 16.35 26.57
N ASN A 93 -1.20 15.99 27.70
CA ASN A 93 -1.65 16.36 29.02
C ASN A 93 -0.89 17.61 29.47
N GLU A 94 -1.55 18.77 29.43
CA GLU A 94 -0.94 20.07 29.79
C GLU A 94 -0.31 20.06 31.19
N LYS A 95 -0.86 19.31 32.15
CA LYS A 95 -0.27 19.18 33.49
C LYS A 95 1.09 18.49 33.45
N MET A 96 1.22 17.42 32.66
CA MET A 96 2.48 16.71 32.52
C MET A 96 3.52 17.57 31.80
N VAL A 97 3.10 18.33 30.77
CA VAL A 97 4.01 19.28 30.10
C VAL A 97 4.53 20.33 31.09
N HIS A 98 3.65 20.87 31.92
CA HIS A 98 4.01 21.83 32.96
C HIS A 98 4.99 21.23 33.97
N ASP A 99 4.69 20.03 34.49
CA ASP A 99 5.54 19.35 35.47
C ASP A 99 6.93 19.02 34.87
N LEU A 100 6.99 18.47 33.66
CA LEU A 100 8.25 18.21 32.96
C LEU A 100 9.06 19.49 32.74
N THR A 101 8.40 20.58 32.37
CA THR A 101 9.05 21.89 32.21
C THR A 101 9.65 22.37 33.53
N GLU A 102 8.92 22.23 34.63
CA GLU A 102 9.35 22.74 35.94
C GLU A 102 10.52 21.96 36.54
N TYR A 103 10.54 20.63 36.37
CA TYR A 103 11.60 19.76 36.87
C TYR A 103 12.77 19.56 35.90
N SER A 104 12.65 20.02 34.66
CA SER A 104 13.75 19.96 33.68
C SER A 104 14.93 20.84 34.10
N THR A 105 16.13 20.44 33.67
CA THR A 105 17.39 21.17 33.91
C THR A 105 17.71 22.21 32.84
N VAL A 106 16.79 22.45 31.91
CA VAL A 106 16.99 23.34 30.76
C VAL A 106 17.06 24.80 31.20
N SER A 107 17.84 25.59 30.47
CA SER A 107 18.09 26.99 30.81
C SER A 107 16.84 27.85 30.63
N ASN A 108 16.10 27.65 29.53
CA ASN A 108 14.93 28.44 29.17
C ASN A 108 13.64 27.60 29.20
N LYS A 109 13.01 27.56 30.38
CA LYS A 109 11.73 26.86 30.62
C LYS A 109 10.59 27.33 29.70
N SER A 110 10.52 28.62 29.40
CA SER A 110 9.45 29.17 28.55
C SER A 110 9.58 28.66 27.11
N LEU A 111 10.80 28.70 26.56
CA LEU A 111 11.09 28.18 25.23
C LEU A 111 10.90 26.67 25.15
N PHE A 112 11.31 25.94 26.21
CA PHE A 112 11.10 24.50 26.30
C PHE A 112 9.61 24.14 26.30
N TYR A 113 8.78 24.86 27.06
CA TYR A 113 7.33 24.66 27.06
C TYR A 113 6.74 24.85 25.65
N GLU A 114 7.05 25.97 24.99
CA GLU A 114 6.59 26.24 23.62
C GLU A 114 7.08 25.19 22.62
N PHE A 115 8.35 24.77 22.73
CA PHE A 115 8.93 23.71 21.93
C PHE A 115 8.16 22.39 22.08
N MET A 116 7.86 21.98 23.31
CA MET A 116 7.15 20.72 23.58
C MET A 116 5.72 20.73 23.02
N LEU A 117 5.02 21.86 23.13
CA LEU A 117 3.71 22.05 22.52
C LEU A 117 3.78 21.98 20.99
N ALA A 118 4.74 22.67 20.38
CA ALA A 118 4.90 22.71 18.93
C ALA A 118 5.34 21.35 18.37
N LEU A 119 6.25 20.64 19.04
CA LEU A 119 6.70 19.32 18.67
C LEU A 119 5.54 18.31 18.70
N ALA A 120 4.70 18.34 19.74
CA ALA A 120 3.53 17.45 19.84
C ALA A 120 2.43 17.79 18.82
N ALA A 121 2.27 19.07 18.49
CA ALA A 121 1.35 19.52 17.46
C ALA A 121 1.85 19.27 16.03
N GLY A 122 3.16 19.09 15.86
CA GLY A 122 3.87 19.07 14.59
C GLY A 122 3.35 18.06 13.56
N THR A 123 3.25 18.52 12.33
CA THR A 123 2.97 17.76 11.11
C THR A 123 3.84 18.31 9.97
N TYR A 124 3.88 17.62 8.83
CA TYR A 124 4.56 18.14 7.64
C TYR A 124 4.06 19.55 7.22
N ASP A 125 2.85 19.96 7.62
CA ASP A 125 2.30 21.27 7.28
C ASP A 125 2.88 22.44 8.06
N ASN A 126 3.32 22.19 9.32
CA ASN A 126 3.70 23.22 10.28
C ASN A 126 5.02 22.92 11.03
N PHE A 127 5.83 21.99 10.53
CA PHE A 127 7.15 21.72 11.13
C PHE A 127 8.08 22.93 11.14
N ASP A 128 7.88 23.90 10.24
CA ASP A 128 8.59 25.18 10.20
C ASP A 128 8.23 26.13 11.35
N GLU A 129 7.11 25.89 12.05
CA GLU A 129 6.68 26.68 13.21
C GLU A 129 7.32 26.20 14.53
N ILE A 130 7.99 25.05 14.52
CA ILE A 130 8.63 24.50 15.74
C ILE A 130 9.82 25.40 16.13
N PRO A 131 9.89 25.95 17.34
CA PRO A 131 11.00 26.80 17.74
C PRO A 131 12.30 26.00 17.82
N TYR A 132 13.43 26.64 17.48
CA TYR A 132 14.75 26.02 17.65
C TYR A 132 15.05 25.81 19.13
N PHE A 133 15.39 24.57 19.47
CA PHE A 133 15.78 24.17 20.81
C PHE A 133 16.90 23.14 20.72
N ASP A 134 18.10 23.51 21.17
CA ASP A 134 19.35 22.76 21.03
C ASP A 134 19.79 22.05 22.32
N GLU A 135 19.21 22.39 23.47
CA GLU A 135 19.47 21.73 24.76
C GLU A 135 18.89 20.31 24.87
N LEU A 136 18.20 19.82 23.84
CA LEU A 136 17.59 18.50 23.82
C LEU A 136 18.05 17.67 22.62
N GLU A 137 18.53 16.47 22.93
CA GLU A 137 18.92 15.50 21.91
C GLU A 137 17.69 14.98 21.14
N LYS A 138 17.81 14.95 19.82
CA LYS A 138 16.72 14.56 18.90
C LYS A 138 16.25 13.12 19.08
N GLU A 139 17.08 12.24 19.63
CA GLU A 139 16.73 10.86 19.97
C GLU A 139 15.71 10.79 21.11
N GLN A 140 15.60 11.83 21.94
CA GLN A 140 14.68 11.88 23.09
C GLN A 140 13.27 12.38 22.72
N TYR A 141 13.09 12.94 21.51
CA TYR A 141 11.83 13.58 21.10
C TYR A 141 10.63 12.64 21.23
N ILE A 142 10.73 11.41 20.71
CA ILE A 142 9.62 10.45 20.77
C ILE A 142 9.29 10.02 22.20
N THR A 143 10.29 9.80 23.05
CA THR A 143 10.10 9.41 24.45
C THR A 143 9.39 10.51 25.22
N LEU A 144 9.78 11.77 25.01
CA LEU A 144 9.14 12.91 25.64
C LEU A 144 7.69 13.10 25.19
N LEU A 145 7.42 12.90 23.90
CA LEU A 145 6.04 12.93 23.38
C LEU A 145 5.17 11.83 24.02
N LEU A 146 5.71 10.63 24.21
CA LEU A 146 5.02 9.53 24.87
C LEU A 146 4.79 9.78 26.37
N GLU A 147 5.69 10.49 27.04
CA GLU A 147 5.53 10.85 28.45
C GLU A 147 4.46 11.93 28.65
N MET A 148 4.36 12.89 27.73
CA MET A 148 3.36 13.95 27.77
C MET A 148 2.01 13.59 27.18
N GLN A 149 1.89 12.41 26.56
CA GLN A 149 0.68 12.06 25.83
C GLN A 149 -0.54 12.04 26.75
N TYR A 150 -1.69 12.43 26.23
CA TYR A 150 -2.94 12.31 26.97
C TYR A 150 -3.22 10.82 27.26
N GLU A 151 -3.48 10.46 28.52
CA GLU A 151 -3.80 9.08 28.88
C GLU A 151 -5.15 8.69 28.25
N PHE A 152 -5.08 7.95 27.14
CA PHE A 152 -6.24 7.54 26.36
C PHE A 152 -6.38 6.03 26.40
N LYS A 153 -7.20 5.53 27.33
CA LYS A 153 -7.53 4.10 27.50
C LYS A 153 -9.01 3.85 27.16
N PRO A 154 -9.42 3.91 25.89
CA PRO A 154 -10.79 3.58 25.51
C PRO A 154 -11.08 2.10 25.82
N VAL A 155 -12.24 1.81 26.40
CA VAL A 155 -12.70 0.44 26.57
C VAL A 155 -13.45 0.02 25.31
N PHE A 156 -12.92 -0.98 24.61
CA PHE A 156 -13.53 -1.53 23.41
C PHE A 156 -14.41 -2.73 23.74
N ARG A 157 -15.52 -2.86 23.01
CA ARG A 157 -16.29 -4.12 22.93
C ARG A 157 -16.03 -4.78 21.58
N THR A 158 -14.78 -5.15 21.30
CA THR A 158 -14.38 -5.95 20.13
C THR A 158 -13.29 -6.95 20.52
N SER A 159 -13.17 -8.07 19.78
CA SER A 159 -12.43 -9.28 20.18
C SER A 159 -10.92 -9.26 19.96
N THR A 160 -10.35 -8.24 19.31
CA THR A 160 -8.91 -8.20 19.00
C THR A 160 -8.39 -6.77 19.06
N GLY A 161 -7.70 -6.44 20.14
CA GLY A 161 -6.89 -5.22 20.25
C GLY A 161 -5.42 -5.59 20.12
N VAL A 162 -4.70 -4.99 19.17
CA VAL A 162 -3.23 -5.04 19.17
C VAL A 162 -2.74 -3.91 20.06
N GLU A 163 -2.02 -4.26 21.12
CA GLU A 163 -1.44 -3.30 22.07
C GLU A 163 -0.25 -2.53 21.45
N LEU A 164 -0.13 -1.24 21.77
CA LEU A 164 1.03 -0.40 21.42
C LEU A 164 2.37 -1.02 21.85
N ASN A 165 2.34 -1.85 22.89
CA ASN A 165 3.46 -2.61 23.46
C ASN A 165 4.27 -3.41 22.43
N TYR A 166 3.68 -3.87 21.32
CA TYR A 166 4.41 -4.64 20.30
C TYR A 166 5.53 -3.82 19.64
N TRP A 167 5.23 -2.56 19.30
CA TRP A 167 6.20 -1.66 18.65
C TRP A 167 7.22 -1.11 19.64
N GLU A 168 6.81 -0.85 20.88
CA GLU A 168 7.68 -0.34 21.94
C GLU A 168 8.75 -1.36 22.36
N ASN A 169 8.41 -2.65 22.35
CA ASN A 169 9.34 -3.74 22.68
C ASN A 169 10.24 -4.17 21.51
N ASP A 170 10.32 -3.35 20.45
CA ASP A 170 11.06 -3.61 19.22
C ASP A 170 10.81 -5.02 18.65
N GLN A 171 9.59 -5.53 18.75
CA GLN A 171 9.23 -6.84 18.21
C GLN A 171 9.11 -6.76 16.69
N TRP A 172 9.77 -7.67 15.99
CA TRP A 172 9.77 -7.76 14.51
C TRP A 172 9.03 -9.00 14.01
N ASP A 173 8.64 -9.91 14.91
CA ASP A 173 8.02 -11.18 14.56
C ASP A 173 6.62 -10.96 14.02
N ILE A 174 6.32 -11.56 12.87
CA ILE A 174 4.96 -11.53 12.31
C ILE A 174 4.04 -12.20 13.33
N VAL A 175 3.11 -11.43 13.89
CA VAL A 175 2.05 -11.97 14.74
C VAL A 175 1.21 -12.90 13.87
N GLU A 176 1.04 -14.15 14.30
CA GLU A 176 0.23 -15.11 13.56
C GLU A 176 -1.15 -14.52 13.28
N GLU A 177 -1.61 -14.72 12.04
CA GLU A 177 -2.89 -14.23 11.55
C GLU A 177 -4.01 -14.79 12.42
N GLN A 178 -4.49 -14.01 13.39
CA GLN A 178 -5.69 -14.37 14.13
C GLN A 178 -6.89 -14.28 13.18
N ASP A 179 -7.82 -15.24 13.29
CA ASP A 179 -9.05 -15.24 12.51
C ASP A 179 -9.81 -13.93 12.75
N ILE A 180 -9.74 -13.02 11.77
CA ILE A 180 -10.47 -11.75 11.87
C ILE A 180 -11.96 -12.07 11.88
N PHE A 181 -12.68 -11.42 12.79
CA PHE A 181 -14.13 -11.48 12.84
C PHE A 181 -14.71 -11.09 11.48
N LYS A 182 -15.48 -12.00 10.88
CA LYS A 182 -16.16 -11.77 9.61
C LYS A 182 -17.59 -11.33 9.88
N VAL A 183 -18.06 -10.37 9.10
CA VAL A 183 -19.41 -9.82 9.19
C VAL A 183 -20.09 -9.82 7.84
N ASN A 184 -21.40 -10.05 7.89
CA ASN A 184 -22.31 -9.66 6.83
C ASN A 184 -22.99 -8.34 7.23
N PHE A 185 -22.80 -7.29 6.43
CA PHE A 185 -23.32 -5.96 6.76
C PHE A 185 -24.85 -5.86 6.73
N LEU A 186 -25.55 -6.83 6.14
CA LEU A 186 -27.01 -6.85 6.09
C LEU A 186 -27.65 -7.44 7.34
N ASP A 187 -26.90 -8.20 8.14
CA ASP A 187 -27.42 -8.81 9.36
C ASP A 187 -27.74 -7.74 10.42
N GLY A 188 -27.24 -6.51 10.25
CA GLY A 188 -27.55 -5.38 11.12
C GLY A 188 -26.89 -5.44 12.50
N GLU A 189 -26.05 -6.45 12.74
CA GLU A 189 -25.45 -6.75 14.04
C GLU A 189 -24.01 -6.23 14.22
N SER A 190 -23.41 -5.64 13.17
CA SER A 190 -22.02 -5.20 13.21
C SER A 190 -21.91 -3.69 13.53
N PHE A 191 -21.70 -3.35 14.80
CA PHE A 191 -21.50 -1.97 15.26
C PHE A 191 -20.22 -1.85 16.10
N ILE A 192 -19.54 -0.70 16.00
CA ILE A 192 -18.50 -0.29 16.94
C ILE A 192 -19.14 0.73 17.88
N GLU A 193 -19.30 0.35 19.14
CA GLU A 193 -19.69 1.27 20.20
C GLU A 193 -18.47 1.61 21.04
N VAL A 194 -18.09 2.89 21.03
CA VAL A 194 -16.99 3.40 21.85
C VAL A 194 -17.61 4.09 23.07
N LEU A 195 -17.35 3.53 24.25
CA LEU A 195 -17.93 3.98 25.51
C LEU A 195 -16.89 4.73 26.36
N ASN A 196 -17.37 5.52 27.32
CA ASN A 196 -16.57 6.17 28.36
C ASN A 196 -15.50 7.15 27.83
N ILE A 197 -15.84 7.91 26.79
CA ILE A 197 -14.95 8.92 26.23
C ILE A 197 -15.18 10.25 26.93
N THR A 198 -14.18 10.74 27.66
CA THR A 198 -14.24 11.97 28.46
C THR A 198 -13.87 13.24 27.69
N SER A 199 -13.34 13.09 26.47
CA SER A 199 -12.86 14.18 25.61
C SER A 199 -13.34 14.00 24.16
N GLY A 200 -13.12 14.99 23.31
CA GLY A 200 -13.26 14.78 21.87
C GLY A 200 -12.28 13.69 21.37
N PHE A 201 -12.63 13.04 20.27
CA PHE A 201 -11.81 12.00 19.65
C PHE A 201 -11.97 12.00 18.13
N LYS A 202 -11.00 11.41 17.43
CA LYS A 202 -10.99 11.22 15.99
C LYS A 202 -10.78 9.75 15.67
N ILE A 203 -11.61 9.18 14.80
CA ILE A 203 -11.54 7.78 14.35
C ILE A 203 -11.07 7.72 12.91
N PHE A 204 -10.15 6.80 12.63
CA PHE A 204 -9.69 6.44 11.28
C PHE A 204 -10.04 4.98 11.01
N PHE A 205 -10.77 4.70 9.94
CA PHE A 205 -11.08 3.33 9.51
C PHE A 205 -10.08 2.89 8.45
N HIS A 206 -9.62 1.65 8.55
CA HIS A 206 -8.68 1.05 7.62
C HIS A 206 -8.86 -0.46 7.54
N GLY A 207 -8.15 -1.11 6.61
CA GLY A 207 -8.13 -2.56 6.54
C GLY A 207 -7.63 -3.18 7.86
N PRO A 208 -8.02 -4.42 8.16
CA PRO A 208 -7.65 -5.10 9.41
C PRO A 208 -6.14 -5.37 9.55
N TYR A 209 -5.41 -5.37 8.43
CA TYR A 209 -3.95 -5.52 8.39
C TYR A 209 -3.23 -4.21 8.02
N GLU A 210 -3.91 -3.07 8.20
CA GLU A 210 -3.37 -1.74 7.93
C GLU A 210 -3.37 -0.89 9.20
N VAL A 211 -2.76 0.28 9.12
CA VAL A 211 -2.73 1.30 10.18
C VAL A 211 -3.16 2.64 9.62
N ALA A 212 -3.59 3.56 10.48
CA ALA A 212 -3.80 4.94 10.07
C ALA A 212 -2.45 5.64 9.80
N ASP A 213 -2.41 6.42 8.73
CA ASP A 213 -1.27 7.25 8.33
C ASP A 213 -1.63 8.73 8.42
N ILE A 214 -0.65 9.62 8.34
CA ILE A 214 -0.84 11.08 8.51
C ILE A 214 -1.82 11.69 7.50
N VAL A 215 -2.00 11.07 6.34
CA VAL A 215 -2.96 11.49 5.30
C VAL A 215 -4.31 10.78 5.40
N SER A 216 -4.46 9.83 6.34
CA SER A 216 -5.72 9.13 6.54
C SER A 216 -6.81 10.12 6.91
N LYS A 217 -7.96 9.98 6.26
CA LYS A 217 -9.14 10.79 6.59
C LYS A 217 -9.84 10.14 7.78
N GLY A 218 -10.07 10.93 8.82
CA GLY A 218 -10.76 10.48 10.02
C GLY A 218 -12.02 11.30 10.27
N VAL A 219 -12.92 10.76 11.08
CA VAL A 219 -14.15 11.41 11.54
C VAL A 219 -13.95 11.85 12.98
N THR A 220 -14.26 13.10 13.27
CA THR A 220 -14.11 13.68 14.61
C THR A 220 -15.45 13.73 15.33
N SER A 221 -15.45 13.40 16.62
CA SER A 221 -16.55 13.69 17.54
C SER A 221 -16.09 14.69 18.60
N SER A 222 -16.95 15.68 18.86
CA SER A 222 -16.73 16.65 19.93
C SER A 222 -17.06 16.06 21.30
N ASN A 223 -16.52 16.67 22.36
CA ASN A 223 -16.81 16.25 23.74
C ASN A 223 -18.32 16.35 24.05
N GLY A 224 -18.88 15.33 24.70
CA GLY A 224 -20.29 15.27 25.08
C GLY A 224 -21.26 14.84 23.96
N TYR A 225 -20.76 14.53 22.76
CA TYR A 225 -21.58 14.07 21.64
C TYR A 225 -21.40 12.56 21.40
N SER A 226 -22.51 11.89 21.06
CA SER A 226 -22.49 10.51 20.58
C SER A 226 -22.32 10.50 19.05
N LEU A 227 -21.40 9.69 18.56
CA LEU A 227 -21.12 9.52 17.13
C LEU A 227 -21.60 8.14 16.68
N LYS A 228 -22.57 8.12 15.75
CA LYS A 228 -23.03 6.89 15.07
C LYS A 228 -22.58 6.93 13.62
N LEU A 229 -21.81 5.92 13.19
CA LEU A 229 -21.31 5.80 11.82
C LEU A 229 -21.93 4.58 11.13
N SER A 230 -22.27 4.75 9.86
CA SER A 230 -22.64 3.67 8.96
C SER A 230 -21.56 3.53 7.90
N LEU A 231 -21.01 2.33 7.74
CA LEU A 231 -19.90 2.05 6.84
C LEU A 231 -20.37 1.14 5.71
N ASN A 232 -19.94 1.45 4.49
CA ASN A 232 -20.09 0.56 3.34
C ASN A 232 -18.71 -0.06 3.06
N ALA A 233 -18.61 -1.39 3.14
CA ALA A 233 -17.37 -2.07 2.83
C ALA A 233 -17.28 -2.49 1.36
N LEU A 234 -16.06 -2.46 0.86
CA LEU A 234 -15.65 -3.07 -0.39
C LEU A 234 -14.50 -4.02 -0.07
N SER A 235 -14.63 -5.30 -0.44
CA SER A 235 -13.52 -6.25 -0.33
C SER A 235 -13.05 -6.65 -1.72
N ILE A 236 -11.73 -6.73 -1.86
CA ILE A 236 -11.08 -7.20 -3.07
C ILE A 236 -10.44 -8.53 -2.70
N THR A 237 -10.96 -9.62 -3.26
CA THR A 237 -10.41 -10.96 -3.08
C THR A 237 -9.61 -11.35 -4.32
N SER A 238 -8.53 -12.10 -4.11
CA SER A 238 -7.72 -12.64 -5.19
C SER A 238 -7.91 -14.15 -5.27
N SER A 239 -8.12 -14.66 -6.48
CA SER A 239 -8.17 -16.11 -6.71
C SER A 239 -6.84 -16.77 -6.32
N ASN A 240 -6.88 -18.07 -5.97
CA ASN A 240 -5.66 -18.83 -5.65
C ASN A 240 -4.70 -18.91 -6.85
N LEU A 241 -5.21 -18.89 -8.09
CA LEU A 241 -4.38 -18.85 -9.30
C LEU A 241 -3.60 -17.54 -9.42
N THR A 242 -4.10 -16.44 -8.87
CA THR A 242 -3.38 -15.16 -8.87
C THR A 242 -2.11 -15.22 -8.01
N LYS A 243 -2.08 -16.10 -6.99
CA LYS A 243 -0.91 -16.29 -6.11
C LYS A 243 0.27 -16.95 -6.82
N SER A 244 0.03 -17.76 -7.86
CA SER A 244 1.11 -18.43 -8.62
C SER A 244 1.81 -17.50 -9.62
N LEU A 245 1.23 -16.35 -9.94
CA LEU A 245 1.87 -15.34 -10.78
C LEU A 245 3.02 -14.63 -10.03
N ASN A 246 3.95 -14.03 -10.74
CA ASN A 246 4.95 -13.16 -10.11
C ASN A 246 4.34 -11.76 -9.86
N HIS A 247 4.75 -11.09 -8.77
CA HIS A 247 4.40 -9.71 -8.47
C HIS A 247 4.56 -8.76 -9.67
N ASN A 248 5.60 -8.93 -10.50
CA ASN A 248 5.84 -8.11 -11.70
C ASN A 248 4.78 -8.30 -12.80
N GLN A 249 4.20 -9.50 -12.89
CA GLN A 249 3.18 -9.83 -13.89
C GLN A 249 1.81 -9.33 -13.48
N ARG A 250 1.45 -9.49 -12.20
CA ARG A 250 0.14 -9.05 -11.66
C ARG A 250 0.12 -7.60 -11.16
N LYS A 251 1.29 -6.94 -11.06
CA LYS A 251 1.45 -5.53 -10.63
C LYS A 251 0.92 -5.22 -9.22
N CYS A 252 0.72 -6.23 -8.38
CA CYS A 252 0.35 -6.09 -6.98
C CYS A 252 1.13 -7.09 -6.11
N ARG A 253 1.24 -6.79 -4.81
CA ARG A 253 1.93 -7.60 -3.81
C ARG A 253 0.94 -8.12 -2.77
N PHE A 254 1.16 -9.35 -2.32
CA PHE A 254 0.52 -9.87 -1.11
C PHE A 254 1.26 -9.43 0.15
N TYR A 255 0.62 -9.55 1.31
CA TYR A 255 1.18 -9.13 2.61
C TYR A 255 2.53 -9.78 2.93
N TYR A 256 2.71 -11.04 2.56
CA TYR A 256 3.94 -11.81 2.76
C TYR A 256 5.02 -11.51 1.70
N GLU A 257 4.70 -10.81 0.62
CA GLU A 257 5.66 -10.41 -0.43
C GLU A 257 6.34 -9.09 -0.09
N ASN A 258 6.78 -9.01 1.17
CA ASN A 258 7.31 -7.81 1.77
C ASN A 258 8.74 -7.53 1.32
N ASN A 259 9.00 -6.26 1.02
CA ASN A 259 10.32 -5.72 0.71
C ASN A 259 10.57 -4.40 1.45
N LEU A 260 9.70 -4.05 2.39
CA LEU A 260 9.82 -2.88 3.25
C LEU A 260 10.85 -3.15 4.34
N LYS A 261 11.54 -2.11 4.80
CA LYS A 261 12.59 -2.24 5.81
C LYS A 261 12.09 -1.92 7.20
N HIS A 262 11.18 -0.95 7.30
CA HIS A 262 10.66 -0.46 8.58
C HIS A 262 9.43 -1.22 9.06
N PHE A 263 8.88 -2.10 8.21
CA PHE A 263 7.63 -2.81 8.47
C PHE A 263 7.78 -4.31 8.20
N PRO A 264 7.26 -5.18 9.08
CA PRO A 264 7.41 -6.63 8.94
C PRO A 264 6.51 -7.24 7.84
N ILE A 265 5.42 -6.55 7.48
CA ILE A 265 4.46 -6.98 6.45
C ILE A 265 4.24 -5.91 5.39
N TYR A 266 3.80 -6.33 4.21
CA TYR A 266 3.42 -5.41 3.14
C TYR A 266 1.96 -4.96 3.26
N SER A 267 1.75 -3.65 3.28
CA SER A 267 0.46 -3.02 2.97
C SER A 267 0.68 -1.78 2.11
N TYR A 268 -0.39 -1.27 1.50
CA TYR A 268 -0.29 -0.04 0.70
C TYR A 268 0.15 1.14 1.58
N VAL A 269 -0.41 1.26 2.78
CA VAL A 269 -0.07 2.34 3.72
C VAL A 269 1.37 2.23 4.21
N MET A 270 1.84 1.03 4.60
CA MET A 270 3.22 0.83 5.04
C MET A 270 4.23 1.11 3.90
N CYS A 271 3.91 0.72 2.67
CA CYS A 271 4.72 1.05 1.49
C CYS A 271 4.82 2.57 1.28
N ARG A 272 3.72 3.29 1.51
CA ARG A 272 3.68 4.76 1.45
C ARG A 272 4.49 5.41 2.57
N MET A 273 4.47 4.87 3.78
CA MET A 273 5.31 5.33 4.88
C MET A 273 6.80 5.10 4.58
N GLU A 274 7.18 3.92 4.09
CA GLU A 274 8.56 3.61 3.66
C GLU A 274 9.06 4.57 2.57
N CYS A 275 8.18 4.93 1.63
CA CYS A 275 8.47 5.94 0.61
C CYS A 275 8.74 7.32 1.22
N ARG A 276 7.95 7.75 2.22
CA ARG A 276 8.18 9.01 2.93
C ARG A 276 9.47 8.99 3.75
N ILE A 277 9.78 7.89 4.42
CA ILE A 277 11.05 7.71 5.15
C ILE A 277 12.23 7.87 4.17
N SER A 278 12.17 7.17 3.04
CA SER A 278 13.19 7.26 1.99
C SER A 278 13.32 8.67 1.41
N LEU A 279 12.20 9.38 1.26
CA LEU A 279 12.17 10.75 0.76
C LEU A 279 12.74 11.74 1.78
N ALA A 280 12.40 11.62 3.06
CA ALA A 280 12.92 12.44 4.14
C ALA A 280 14.45 12.30 4.23
N LYS A 281 14.95 11.06 4.20
CA LYS A 281 16.39 10.76 4.17
C LYS A 281 17.07 11.35 2.94
N LYS A 282 16.44 11.29 1.77
CA LYS A 282 16.99 11.82 0.52
C LYS A 282 17.04 13.36 0.49
N LEU A 283 16.02 14.03 1.02
CA LEU A 283 15.88 15.49 0.92
C LEU A 283 16.55 16.22 2.09
N CYS A 284 16.44 15.69 3.30
CA CYS A 284 16.86 16.33 4.53
C CYS A 284 17.83 15.48 5.38
N GLY A 285 18.24 14.30 4.91
CA GLY A 285 19.29 13.50 5.56
C GLY A 285 18.88 12.73 6.82
N CYS A 286 17.61 12.81 7.23
CA CYS A 286 17.12 12.27 8.50
C CYS A 286 15.83 11.45 8.34
N VAL A 287 15.47 10.72 9.40
CA VAL A 287 14.20 9.99 9.54
C VAL A 287 13.39 10.61 10.69
N PRO A 288 12.12 11.00 10.46
CA PRO A 288 11.29 11.58 11.51
C PRO A 288 11.15 10.67 12.74
N HIS A 289 11.17 11.25 13.94
CA HIS A 289 11.20 10.53 15.22
C HIS A 289 9.99 9.61 15.47
N PHE A 290 8.86 9.85 14.79
CA PHE A 290 7.65 9.03 14.90
C PHE A 290 7.65 7.77 14.01
N TYR A 291 8.66 7.59 13.15
CA TYR A 291 8.85 6.31 12.46
C TYR A 291 9.71 5.36 13.30
N ARG A 292 9.45 4.06 13.19
CA ARG A 292 10.30 3.03 13.78
C ARG A 292 11.73 3.17 13.22
N ARG A 293 12.75 3.04 14.06
CA ARG A 293 14.16 3.15 13.65
C ARG A 293 14.71 1.80 13.19
N ILE A 294 15.60 1.80 12.20
CA ILE A 294 16.36 0.60 11.78
C ILE A 294 17.86 0.89 11.77
N GLY A 295 18.65 0.08 12.47
CA GLY A 295 20.11 0.21 12.48
C GLY A 295 20.59 1.61 12.90
N ILE A 296 21.50 2.20 12.11
CA ILE A 296 22.09 3.53 12.35
C ILE A 296 21.45 4.52 11.37
N GLU A 297 20.29 5.06 11.74
CA GLU A 297 19.62 6.14 11.01
C GLU A 297 19.51 7.38 11.87
N GLU A 298 19.85 8.51 11.28
CA GLU A 298 19.83 9.80 11.95
C GLU A 298 18.38 10.26 12.16
N VAL A 299 18.02 10.54 13.41
CA VAL A 299 16.70 11.09 13.73
C VAL A 299 16.64 12.57 13.31
N CYS A 300 15.49 13.02 12.80
CA CYS A 300 15.29 14.43 12.46
C CYS A 300 15.25 15.31 13.72
N GLY A 301 16.19 16.25 13.82
CA GLY A 301 16.12 17.36 14.76
C GLY A 301 15.26 18.52 14.22
N VAL A 302 15.16 19.63 14.95
CA VAL A 302 14.33 20.79 14.56
C VAL A 302 14.71 21.36 13.20
N ILE A 303 16.02 21.52 12.93
CA ILE A 303 16.53 22.02 11.65
C ILE A 303 16.05 21.13 10.50
N ASP A 304 16.05 19.82 10.70
CA ASP A 304 15.65 18.86 9.68
C ASP A 304 14.13 18.84 9.51
N LEU A 305 13.36 18.98 10.59
CA LEU A 305 11.90 19.14 10.55
C LEU A 305 11.51 20.40 9.74
N HIS A 306 12.21 21.51 9.94
CA HIS A 306 12.06 22.73 9.13
C HIS A 306 12.40 22.48 7.66
N CYS A 307 13.41 21.65 7.37
CA CYS A 307 13.70 21.22 6.01
C CYS A 307 12.53 20.43 5.41
N LEU A 308 11.94 19.48 6.15
CA LEU A 308 10.81 18.68 5.67
C LEU A 308 9.58 19.55 5.36
N ALA A 309 9.31 20.59 6.15
CA ALA A 309 8.21 21.54 5.93
C ALA A 309 8.29 22.22 4.55
N LYS A 310 9.50 22.54 4.08
CA LYS A 310 9.72 23.14 2.75
C LYS A 310 9.23 22.24 1.61
N TYR A 311 9.18 20.93 1.84
CA TYR A 311 8.74 19.91 0.88
C TYR A 311 7.39 19.29 1.26
N LYS A 312 6.56 19.96 2.07
CA LYS A 312 5.27 19.42 2.56
C LYS A 312 4.37 18.86 1.46
N GLY A 313 4.35 19.50 0.28
CA GLY A 313 3.64 18.99 -0.89
C GLY A 313 4.06 17.57 -1.28
N ASN A 314 5.34 17.23 -1.20
CA ASN A 314 5.83 15.89 -1.52
C ASN A 314 5.46 14.86 -0.45
N PHE A 315 5.32 15.25 0.81
CA PHE A 315 4.92 14.32 1.87
C PHE A 315 3.39 14.11 1.91
N LEU A 316 2.62 15.12 1.48
CA LEU A 316 1.15 15.13 1.57
C LEU A 316 0.45 14.78 0.24
N LEU A 317 1.03 15.12 -0.91
CA LEU A 317 0.38 14.99 -2.24
C LEU A 317 0.75 13.74 -3.02
N TYR A 318 1.72 12.92 -2.58
CA TYR A 318 2.06 11.68 -3.31
C TYR A 318 0.94 10.63 -3.31
N GLY A 319 -0.32 10.97 -2.99
CA GLY A 319 -1.52 10.13 -2.98
C GLY A 319 -2.61 10.52 -3.98
N THR A 320 -2.26 11.13 -5.13
CA THR A 320 -3.13 11.17 -6.32
C THR A 320 -2.50 10.41 -7.47
#